data_AF-A0A139HUW7-F1
#
_entry.id   AF-A0A139HUW7-F1
#
_cell.length_a   1.000
_cell.length_b   1.000
_cell.length_c   1.000
_cell.angle_alpha   90.00
_cell.angle_beta   90.00
_cell.angle_gamma   90.00
#
_symmetry.space_group_name_H-M   'P 1'
#
loop_
_entity.id
_entity.type
_entity.pdbx_description
1 polymer ?
#
loop_
_entity_poly.entity_id
_entity_poly.type
_entity_poly.pdbx_seq_one_letter_code
_entity_poly.pdbx_strand_id
1 'polypeptide(L)'
;MEPEVHTFFEPTTQTWSWIVADPRSHDAVILNPVLDKSPSAGIATTGADRILEVVHQNLYHITRILETHSQRDTQTAAWYLRSQLRDKTGQAPRICTGNAIAGVQRMFARQYGTTLGTSGFNAFQDGQSFKIGSLQCDVVLLSDQNPRCFAFVIARNIFIGDVTHHGARDANTPAAFGRDPAVMKKLSSFAQGYLFHPPGGEERPQTSATMRTEVSSWQHIPVTPKGSISLDRKLASPDVYEME
;
A
#
# COMPACT_ATOMS: atom_id res chain seq x y z
N MET A 1 -2.38 4.43 -22.15
CA MET A 1 -2.29 2.97 -21.90
C MET A 1 -2.80 2.76 -20.49
N GLU A 2 -3.67 1.77 -20.28
CA GLU A 2 -4.19 1.49 -18.93
C GLU A 2 -3.29 0.46 -18.22
N PRO A 3 -3.10 0.59 -16.90
CA PRO A 3 -2.41 -0.41 -16.09
C PRO A 3 -3.29 -1.65 -15.88
N GLU A 4 -2.64 -2.75 -15.49
CA GLU A 4 -3.33 -3.87 -14.85
C GLU A 4 -3.45 -3.57 -13.35
N VAL A 5 -4.68 -3.61 -12.82
CA VAL A 5 -4.97 -3.29 -11.42
C VAL A 5 -5.53 -4.52 -10.72
N HIS A 6 -4.81 -5.01 -9.71
CA HIS A 6 -5.27 -6.05 -8.80
C HIS A 6 -5.71 -5.44 -7.49
N THR A 7 -6.85 -5.86 -6.98
CA THR A 7 -7.48 -5.26 -5.79
C THR A 7 -7.62 -6.31 -4.69
N PHE A 8 -7.24 -5.93 -3.47
CA PHE A 8 -7.27 -6.78 -2.28
C PHE A 8 -8.09 -6.10 -1.19
N PHE A 9 -9.00 -6.83 -0.55
CA PHE A 9 -9.79 -6.33 0.58
C PHE A 9 -9.40 -7.06 1.84
N GLU A 10 -9.09 -6.33 2.90
CA GLU A 10 -9.01 -6.89 4.25
C GLU A 10 -10.31 -6.59 5.01
N PRO A 11 -11.19 -7.59 5.20
CA PRO A 11 -12.50 -7.36 5.81
C PRO A 11 -12.44 -6.88 7.25
N THR A 12 -11.41 -7.26 8.01
CA THR A 12 -11.32 -6.89 9.43
C THR A 12 -10.99 -5.41 9.62
N THR A 13 -10.20 -4.85 8.72
CA THR A 13 -9.79 -3.43 8.75
C THR A 13 -10.57 -2.59 7.74
N GLN A 14 -11.45 -3.22 6.96
CA GLN A 14 -12.20 -2.62 5.84
C GLN A 14 -11.29 -1.79 4.93
N THR A 15 -10.08 -2.29 4.69
CA THR A 15 -9.04 -1.56 3.94
C THR A 15 -8.81 -2.21 2.59
N TRP A 16 -8.66 -1.37 1.58
CA TRP A 16 -8.29 -1.78 0.23
C TRP A 16 -6.79 -1.59 0.00
N SER A 17 -6.17 -2.60 -0.61
CA SER A 17 -4.80 -2.56 -1.12
C SER A 17 -4.80 -2.89 -2.60
N TRP A 18 -3.77 -2.46 -3.33
CA TRP A 18 -3.69 -2.71 -4.78
C TRP A 18 -2.29 -3.08 -5.25
N ILE A 19 -2.24 -3.83 -6.36
CA ILE A 19 -1.07 -3.86 -7.25
C ILE A 19 -1.47 -3.10 -8.52
N VAL A 20 -0.60 -2.23 -8.99
CA VAL A 20 -0.77 -1.51 -10.27
C VAL A 20 0.45 -1.78 -11.12
N ALA A 21 0.25 -2.48 -12.24
CA ALA A 21 1.33 -2.98 -13.09
C ALA A 21 1.25 -2.40 -14.50
N ASP A 22 2.42 -2.15 -15.09
CA ASP A 22 2.58 -1.90 -16.51
C ASP A 22 2.48 -3.25 -17.26
N PRO A 23 1.44 -3.46 -18.09
CA PRO A 23 1.24 -4.73 -18.79
C PRO A 23 2.33 -5.04 -19.83
N ARG A 24 3.19 -4.07 -20.19
CA ARG A 24 4.27 -4.29 -21.16
C ARG A 24 5.59 -4.68 -20.51
N SER A 25 5.96 -3.99 -19.43
CA SER A 25 7.26 -4.18 -18.78
C SER A 25 7.20 -5.09 -17.56
N HIS A 26 6.00 -5.38 -17.05
CA HIS A 26 5.75 -6.06 -15.78
C HIS A 26 6.28 -5.30 -14.55
N ASP A 27 6.78 -4.07 -14.72
CA ASP A 27 7.07 -3.19 -13.59
C ASP A 27 5.75 -2.84 -12.89
N ALA A 28 5.75 -2.91 -11.57
CA ALA A 28 4.56 -2.71 -10.77
C ALA A 28 4.86 -1.94 -9.48
N VAL A 29 3.79 -1.45 -8.86
CA VAL A 29 3.81 -0.88 -7.51
C VAL A 29 2.71 -1.51 -6.66
N ILE A 30 2.95 -1.57 -5.36
CA ILE A 30 1.95 -1.98 -4.36
C ILE A 30 1.46 -0.73 -3.64
N LEU A 31 0.15 -0.56 -3.48
CA LEU A 31 -0.45 0.59 -2.78
C LEU A 31 -1.20 0.14 -1.52
N ASN A 32 -0.99 0.88 -0.42
CA ASN A 32 -1.64 0.71 0.88
C ASN A 32 -1.69 -0.74 1.40
N PRO A 33 -0.59 -1.52 1.37
CA PRO A 33 -0.64 -2.90 1.83
C PRO A 33 -0.85 -2.96 3.35
N VAL A 34 -1.79 -3.79 3.81
CA VAL A 34 -2.12 -3.94 5.23
C VAL A 34 -1.79 -5.32 5.77
N LEU A 35 -1.49 -5.38 7.07
CA LEU A 35 -1.39 -6.62 7.84
C LEU A 35 -2.78 -7.02 8.34
N ASP A 36 -3.03 -8.32 8.37
CA ASP A 36 -4.23 -8.88 8.96
C ASP A 36 -4.27 -8.63 10.48
N LYS A 37 -5.47 -8.52 11.05
CA LYS A 37 -5.62 -8.43 12.49
C LYS A 37 -5.31 -9.79 13.13
N SER A 38 -4.22 -9.88 13.88
CA SER A 38 -3.89 -11.10 14.62
C SER A 38 -4.86 -11.31 15.80
N PRO A 39 -5.44 -12.51 15.97
CA PRO A 39 -6.26 -12.86 17.14
C PRO A 39 -5.42 -13.11 18.40
N SER A 40 -4.09 -13.14 18.29
CA SER A 40 -3.15 -13.36 19.39
C SER A 40 -2.03 -12.31 19.39
N ALA A 41 -1.14 -12.35 20.39
CA ALA A 41 0.06 -11.51 20.42
C ALA A 41 1.04 -11.94 19.31
N GLY A 42 0.82 -11.46 18.09
CA GLY A 42 1.60 -11.81 16.91
C GLY A 42 1.23 -10.95 15.70
N ILE A 43 1.97 -11.13 14.59
CA ILE A 43 1.69 -10.50 13.31
C ILE A 43 1.12 -11.57 12.38
N ALA A 44 0.00 -11.29 11.72
CA ALA A 44 -0.58 -12.14 10.69
C ALA A 44 -0.33 -11.51 9.31
N THR A 45 0.05 -12.33 8.34
CA THR A 45 0.50 -11.88 7.01
C THR A 45 -0.29 -12.52 5.87
N THR A 46 -1.39 -13.21 6.15
CA THR A 46 -2.19 -13.94 5.16
C THR A 46 -2.60 -13.05 3.98
N GLY A 47 -3.07 -11.83 4.24
CA GLY A 47 -3.42 -10.85 3.21
C GLY A 47 -2.20 -10.39 2.41
N ALA A 48 -1.08 -10.13 3.08
CA ALA A 48 0.17 -9.73 2.43
C ALA A 48 0.79 -10.86 1.59
N ASP A 49 0.63 -12.12 2.01
CA ASP A 49 1.09 -13.29 1.27
C ASP A 49 0.31 -13.49 -0.03
N ARG A 50 -0.98 -13.15 -0.06
CA ARG A 50 -1.79 -13.12 -1.29
C ARG A 50 -1.27 -12.09 -2.29
N ILE A 51 -0.83 -10.93 -1.82
CA ILE A 51 -0.19 -9.92 -2.67
C ILE A 51 1.08 -10.50 -3.29
N LEU A 52 1.94 -11.17 -2.51
CA LEU A 52 3.15 -11.81 -3.01
C LEU A 52 2.86 -12.92 -4.03
N GLU A 53 1.77 -13.67 -3.85
CA GLU A 53 1.35 -14.69 -4.79
C GLU A 53 0.95 -14.10 -6.14
N VAL A 54 0.15 -13.03 -6.17
CA VAL A 54 -0.21 -12.32 -7.40
C VAL A 54 1.04 -11.73 -8.08
N VAL A 55 1.96 -11.15 -7.31
CA VAL A 55 3.25 -10.65 -7.83
C VAL A 55 4.02 -11.78 -8.52
N HIS A 56 4.11 -12.95 -7.89
CA HIS A 56 4.83 -14.09 -8.43
C HIS A 56 4.15 -14.67 -9.68
N GLN A 57 2.83 -14.89 -9.65
CA GLN A 57 2.08 -15.49 -10.75
C GLN A 57 2.15 -14.65 -12.04
N ASN A 58 2.17 -13.32 -11.91
CA ASN A 58 2.21 -12.40 -13.05
C ASN A 58 3.63 -11.93 -13.41
N LEU A 59 4.65 -12.50 -12.76
CA LEU A 59 6.07 -12.15 -12.96
C LEU A 59 6.35 -10.65 -12.78
N TYR A 60 5.65 -10.01 -11.85
CA TYR A 60 5.80 -8.58 -11.65
C TYR A 60 7.11 -8.22 -10.95
N HIS A 61 7.72 -7.14 -11.43
CA HIS A 61 8.85 -6.50 -10.79
C HIS A 61 8.36 -5.31 -9.96
N ILE A 62 8.30 -5.49 -8.64
CA ILE A 62 7.82 -4.44 -7.74
C ILE A 62 8.93 -3.42 -7.51
N THR A 63 8.73 -2.21 -8.04
CA THR A 63 9.71 -1.12 -7.92
C THR A 63 9.50 -0.29 -6.65
N ARG A 64 8.24 -0.15 -6.22
CA ARG A 64 7.85 0.66 -5.07
C ARG A 64 6.66 0.07 -4.30
N ILE A 65 6.64 0.39 -3.02
CA ILE A 65 5.48 0.20 -2.13
C ILE A 65 5.05 1.58 -1.66
N LEU A 66 3.81 1.96 -1.94
CA LEU A 66 3.28 3.31 -1.79
C LEU A 66 2.24 3.34 -0.67
N GLU A 67 2.37 4.33 0.20
CA GLU A 67 1.38 4.63 1.25
C GLU A 67 0.74 5.99 0.97
N THR A 68 -0.57 5.98 0.76
CA THR A 68 -1.36 7.20 0.52
C THR A 68 -1.48 8.08 1.76
N HIS A 69 -1.47 7.50 2.97
CA HIS A 69 -1.57 8.21 4.24
C HIS A 69 -1.01 7.34 5.37
N SER A 70 -0.77 7.91 6.56
CA SER A 70 -0.50 7.12 7.76
C SER A 70 -1.82 6.59 8.31
N GLN A 71 -2.13 5.32 8.05
CA GLN A 71 -3.27 4.62 8.65
C GLN A 71 -3.07 4.58 10.18
N ARG A 72 -3.89 5.29 10.94
CA ARG A 72 -3.72 5.38 12.42
C ARG A 72 -4.05 4.06 13.12
N ASP A 73 -4.97 3.30 12.55
CA ASP A 73 -5.58 2.13 13.21
C ASP A 73 -5.24 0.79 12.54
N THR A 74 -4.57 0.83 11.37
CA THR A 74 -4.18 -0.36 10.61
C THR A 74 -2.67 -0.44 10.48
N GLN A 75 -2.11 -1.65 10.69
CA GLN A 75 -0.68 -1.87 10.53
C GLN A 75 -0.36 -2.11 9.05
N THR A 76 0.62 -1.38 8.52
CA THR A 76 1.10 -1.58 7.15
C THR A 76 1.89 -2.89 7.00
N ALA A 77 1.72 -3.57 5.87
CA ALA A 77 2.51 -4.73 5.46
C ALA A 77 3.73 -4.35 4.59
N ALA A 78 4.00 -3.06 4.38
CA ALA A 78 5.03 -2.59 3.45
C ALA A 78 6.43 -3.16 3.74
N TRP A 79 6.84 -3.21 5.01
CA TRP A 79 8.15 -3.72 5.38
C TRP A 79 8.26 -5.24 5.21
N TYR A 80 7.19 -5.96 5.58
CA TYR A 80 7.09 -7.41 5.34
C TYR A 80 7.25 -7.72 3.85
N LEU A 81 6.44 -7.07 3.01
CA LEU A 81 6.49 -7.25 1.56
C LEU A 81 7.86 -6.89 0.98
N ARG A 82 8.45 -5.77 1.41
CA ARG A 82 9.80 -5.37 0.98
C ARG A 82 10.85 -6.43 1.32
N SER A 83 10.81 -6.98 2.54
CA SER A 83 11.76 -8.01 2.96
C SER A 83 11.57 -9.28 2.14
N GLN A 84 10.33 -9.76 2.01
CA GLN A 84 10.02 -10.96 1.24
C GLN A 84 10.41 -10.83 -0.23
N LEU A 85 10.17 -9.67 -0.84
CA LEU A 85 10.57 -9.40 -2.23
C LEU A 85 12.08 -9.38 -2.37
N ARG A 86 12.82 -8.70 -1.47
CA ARG A 86 14.29 -8.74 -1.46
C ARG A 86 14.81 -10.16 -1.37
N ASP A 87 14.27 -10.96 -0.46
CA ASP A 87 14.76 -12.31 -0.21
C ASP A 87 14.45 -13.25 -1.39
N LYS A 88 13.36 -13.02 -2.13
CA LYS A 88 12.96 -13.81 -3.30
C LYS A 88 13.61 -13.37 -4.62
N THR A 89 13.85 -12.07 -4.81
CA THR A 89 14.28 -11.50 -6.11
C THR A 89 15.67 -10.86 -6.06
N GLY A 90 16.28 -10.74 -4.87
CA GLY A 90 17.51 -9.99 -4.65
C GLY A 90 17.34 -8.47 -4.63
N GLN A 91 16.13 -7.95 -4.88
CA GLN A 91 15.89 -6.51 -4.97
C GLN A 91 14.81 -6.07 -3.98
N ALA A 92 15.15 -5.08 -3.16
CA ALA A 92 14.22 -4.52 -2.20
C ALA A 92 13.50 -3.30 -2.81
N PRO A 93 12.16 -3.32 -2.97
CA PRO A 93 11.44 -2.15 -3.44
C PRO A 93 11.62 -0.95 -2.49
N ARG A 94 11.49 0.26 -3.04
CA ARG A 94 11.48 1.48 -2.23
C ARG A 94 10.13 1.62 -1.54
N ILE A 95 10.14 1.90 -0.23
CA ILE A 95 8.91 2.27 0.47
C ILE A 95 8.78 3.79 0.40
N CYS A 96 7.66 4.28 -0.11
CA CYS A 96 7.39 5.70 -0.27
C CYS A 96 6.12 6.05 0.48
N THR A 97 6.21 7.02 1.39
CA THR A 97 5.11 7.34 2.31
C THR A 97 5.01 8.83 2.54
N GLY A 98 3.79 9.31 2.78
CA GLY A 98 3.53 10.68 3.13
C GLY A 98 4.04 11.13 4.50
N ASN A 99 4.16 10.21 5.47
CA ASN A 99 4.71 10.45 6.83
C ASN A 99 4.82 9.17 7.71
N ALA A 100 4.65 7.95 7.19
CA ALA A 100 4.48 6.74 8.00
C ALA A 100 5.77 6.15 8.64
N ILE A 101 6.87 6.91 8.67
CA ILE A 101 8.10 6.50 9.35
C ILE A 101 7.81 6.12 10.81
N ALA A 102 6.93 6.86 11.50
CA ALA A 102 6.62 6.65 12.91
C ALA A 102 5.88 5.31 13.20
N GLY A 103 5.09 4.80 12.25
CA GLY A 103 4.38 3.52 12.40
C GLY A 103 5.35 2.34 12.31
N VAL A 104 6.24 2.39 11.30
CA VAL A 104 7.28 1.37 11.12
C VAL A 104 8.31 1.43 12.25
N GLN A 105 8.71 2.63 12.68
CA GLN A 105 9.57 2.80 13.86
C GLN A 105 8.95 2.21 15.12
N ARG A 106 7.64 2.35 15.32
CA ARG A 106 6.94 1.73 16.47
C ARG A 106 6.94 0.22 16.41
N MET A 107 6.64 -0.36 15.24
CA MET A 107 6.69 -1.80 15.05
C MET A 107 8.10 -2.32 15.33
N PHE A 108 9.12 -1.66 14.78
CA PHE A 108 10.52 -2.05 14.96
C PHE A 108 10.98 -1.92 16.41
N ALA A 109 10.64 -0.81 17.07
CA ALA A 109 10.94 -0.60 18.48
C ALA A 109 10.25 -1.65 19.37
N ARG A 110 9.00 -2.00 19.05
CA ARG A 110 8.26 -3.02 19.79
C ARG A 110 8.84 -4.43 19.59
N GLN A 111 9.27 -4.76 18.38
CA GLN A 111 9.70 -6.10 18.04
C GLN A 111 11.18 -6.36 18.35
N TYR A 112 12.02 -5.35 18.25
CA TYR A 112 13.48 -5.49 18.34
C TYR A 112 14.11 -4.61 19.43
N GLY A 113 13.31 -3.84 20.18
CA GLY A 113 13.82 -2.93 21.22
C GLY A 113 14.65 -1.77 20.67
N THR A 114 14.65 -1.54 19.35
CA THR A 114 15.44 -0.51 18.68
C THR A 114 14.63 0.22 17.62
N THR A 115 14.91 1.50 17.41
CA THR A 115 14.23 2.31 16.40
C THR A 115 14.85 2.06 15.03
N LEU A 116 13.99 1.85 14.02
CA LEU A 116 14.46 1.78 12.65
C LEU A 116 14.94 3.17 12.20
N GLY A 117 16.13 3.25 11.60
CA GLY A 117 16.60 4.44 10.90
C GLY A 117 15.64 4.82 9.76
N THR A 118 15.59 6.09 9.40
CA THR A 118 14.69 6.61 8.35
C THR A 118 15.18 6.29 6.93
N SER A 119 16.39 5.75 6.80
CA SER A 119 17.01 5.37 5.53
C SER A 119 16.18 4.29 4.82
N GLY A 120 15.55 4.66 3.70
CA GLY A 120 14.68 3.77 2.92
C GLY A 120 13.24 4.24 2.79
N PHE A 121 12.84 5.30 3.51
CA PHE A 121 11.57 6.01 3.32
C PHE A 121 11.81 7.30 2.54
N ASN A 122 11.18 7.41 1.37
CA ASN A 122 11.16 8.66 0.62
C ASN A 122 9.80 9.32 0.80
N ALA A 123 9.79 10.56 1.28
CA ALA A 123 8.60 11.38 1.30
C ALA A 123 8.27 11.86 -0.13
N PHE A 124 6.99 11.85 -0.48
CA PHE A 124 6.52 12.42 -1.74
C PHE A 124 6.37 13.94 -1.66
N GLN A 125 6.56 14.60 -2.80
CA GLN A 125 6.25 16.01 -2.99
C GLN A 125 4.98 16.19 -3.83
N ASP A 126 4.26 17.29 -3.63
CA ASP A 126 3.10 17.63 -4.46
C ASP A 126 3.55 17.89 -5.90
N GLY A 127 2.84 17.34 -6.89
CA GLY A 127 3.18 17.46 -8.31
C GLY A 127 4.39 16.64 -8.76
N GLN A 128 4.96 15.79 -7.88
CA GLN A 128 6.02 14.87 -8.26
C GLN A 128 5.47 13.80 -9.21
N SER A 129 6.25 13.40 -10.21
CA SER A 129 5.95 12.24 -11.06
C SER A 129 7.09 11.23 -11.05
N PHE A 130 6.75 9.96 -11.24
CA PHE A 130 7.72 8.89 -11.46
C PHE A 130 7.19 7.84 -12.44
N LYS A 131 8.09 7.00 -12.95
CA LYS A 131 7.74 5.93 -13.89
C LYS A 131 7.50 4.59 -13.18
N ILE A 132 6.56 3.82 -13.72
CA ILE A 132 6.32 2.41 -13.44
C ILE A 132 6.45 1.71 -14.79
N GLY A 133 7.64 1.25 -15.13
CA GLY A 133 7.97 0.89 -16.51
C GLY A 133 7.72 2.05 -17.47
N SER A 134 6.79 1.86 -18.40
CA SER A 134 6.35 2.88 -19.35
C SER A 134 5.18 3.74 -18.87
N LEU A 135 4.52 3.37 -17.77
CA LEU A 135 3.47 4.16 -17.15
C LEU A 135 4.05 5.35 -16.37
N GLN A 136 3.27 6.43 -16.29
CA GLN A 136 3.55 7.56 -15.41
C GLN A 136 2.61 7.51 -14.22
N CYS A 137 3.17 7.73 -13.03
CA CYS A 137 2.44 7.96 -11.80
C CYS A 137 2.66 9.41 -11.37
N ASP A 138 1.59 10.19 -11.27
CA ASP A 138 1.60 11.54 -10.74
C ASP A 138 1.12 11.54 -9.29
N VAL A 139 1.81 12.29 -8.45
CA VAL A 139 1.55 12.39 -7.02
C VAL A 139 0.86 13.70 -6.70
N VAL A 140 -0.33 13.60 -6.11
CA VAL A 140 -1.15 14.76 -5.75
C VAL A 140 -1.26 14.80 -4.23
N LEU A 141 -0.76 15.88 -3.62
CA LEU A 141 -0.97 16.13 -2.20
C LEU A 141 -2.43 16.56 -1.98
N LEU A 142 -3.18 15.75 -1.26
CA LEU A 142 -4.56 16.07 -0.90
C LEU A 142 -4.60 16.96 0.34
N SER A 143 -3.86 16.59 1.38
CA SER A 143 -3.76 17.36 2.63
C SER A 143 -2.33 17.38 3.14
N ASP A 144 -1.87 18.57 3.53
CA ASP A 144 -0.56 18.80 4.16
C ASP A 144 -0.60 18.72 5.69
N GLN A 145 -1.81 18.60 6.28
CA GLN A 145 -1.99 18.36 7.71
C GLN A 145 -1.40 17.01 8.12
N ASN A 146 -1.01 16.84 9.39
CA ASN A 146 -0.41 15.59 9.85
C ASN A 146 -1.49 14.57 10.31
N PRO A 147 -1.59 13.37 9.68
CA PRO A 147 -0.71 12.83 8.65
C PRO A 147 -1.02 13.33 7.25
N ARG A 148 0.05 13.62 6.47
CA ARG A 148 -0.10 14.04 5.07
C ARG A 148 -0.82 12.95 4.28
N CYS A 149 -1.70 13.38 3.41
CA CYS A 149 -2.53 12.51 2.59
C CYS A 149 -2.30 12.80 1.11
N PHE A 150 -2.11 11.74 0.31
CA PHE A 150 -1.76 11.79 -1.09
C PHE A 150 -2.75 10.98 -1.93
N ALA A 151 -2.89 11.37 -3.20
CA ALA A 151 -3.42 10.54 -4.26
C ALA A 151 -2.32 10.19 -5.27
N PHE A 152 -2.43 9.00 -5.86
CA PHE A 152 -1.59 8.53 -6.96
C PHE A 152 -2.45 8.40 -8.21
N VAL A 153 -2.12 9.17 -9.24
CA VAL A 153 -2.82 9.14 -10.53
C VAL A 153 -1.97 8.32 -11.50
N ILE A 154 -2.53 7.23 -12.02
CA ILE A 154 -1.87 6.30 -12.95
C ILE A 154 -2.82 6.05 -14.11
N ALA A 155 -2.52 6.64 -15.27
CA ALA A 155 -3.44 6.70 -16.41
C ALA A 155 -4.82 7.23 -15.95
N ARG A 156 -5.90 6.49 -16.19
CA ARG A 156 -7.24 6.87 -15.74
C ARG A 156 -7.60 6.37 -14.33
N ASN A 157 -6.64 5.89 -13.55
CA ASN A 157 -6.89 5.39 -12.18
C ASN A 157 -6.34 6.35 -11.14
N ILE A 158 -7.12 6.61 -10.09
CA ILE A 158 -6.75 7.49 -8.97
C ILE A 158 -6.90 6.72 -7.67
N PHE A 159 -5.78 6.47 -7.02
CA PHE A 159 -5.72 5.83 -5.70
C PHE A 159 -5.62 6.91 -4.64
N ILE A 160 -6.63 7.00 -3.79
CA ILE A 160 -6.83 8.15 -2.89
C ILE A 160 -6.55 7.71 -1.45
N GLY A 161 -5.87 8.55 -0.70
CA GLY A 161 -5.71 8.37 0.74
C GLY A 161 -6.93 8.84 1.53
N ASP A 162 -6.99 8.47 2.81
CA ASP A 162 -8.11 8.85 3.65
C ASP A 162 -7.96 10.34 4.06
N VAL A 163 -8.92 11.15 3.63
CA VAL A 163 -9.03 12.58 3.95
C VAL A 163 -10.20 12.88 4.91
N THR A 164 -10.81 11.86 5.52
CA THR A 164 -12.02 12.01 6.36
C THR A 164 -11.78 12.61 7.75
N HIS A 165 -10.55 13.01 8.09
CA HIS A 165 -10.19 13.41 9.44
C HIS A 165 -10.60 14.85 9.82
N HIS A 166 -11.91 15.12 9.85
CA HIS A 166 -12.54 16.00 10.85
C HIS A 166 -13.81 15.29 11.34
N GLY A 167 -13.79 14.82 12.59
CA GLY A 167 -14.78 13.90 13.15
C GLY A 167 -16.23 14.29 12.93
N ALA A 168 -16.91 13.59 12.04
CA ALA A 168 -18.34 13.33 12.04
C ALA A 168 -18.62 12.28 10.95
N ARG A 169 -18.81 11.02 11.36
CA ARG A 169 -19.49 10.03 10.53
C ARG A 169 -20.97 10.42 10.52
N ASP A 170 -21.44 11.11 9.48
CA ASP A 170 -22.86 11.04 9.15
C ASP A 170 -23.08 9.94 8.11
N ALA A 171 -24.21 9.26 8.21
CA ALA A 171 -24.48 8.01 7.51
C ALA A 171 -24.83 8.20 6.01
N ASN A 172 -24.79 9.42 5.48
CA ASN A 172 -25.39 9.77 4.18
C ASN A 172 -24.43 10.34 3.14
N THR A 173 -23.11 10.35 3.37
CA THR A 173 -22.12 10.80 2.38
C THR A 173 -21.09 9.69 2.11
N PRO A 174 -20.71 9.38 0.85
CA PRO A 174 -19.70 8.38 0.57
C PRO A 174 -18.41 8.71 1.32
N ALA A 175 -17.98 7.83 2.22
CA ALA A 175 -16.81 8.01 3.09
C ALA A 175 -15.50 8.29 2.33
N ALA A 176 -15.46 8.05 1.02
CA ALA A 176 -14.31 8.21 0.16
C ALA A 176 -13.88 9.68 -0.09
N PHE A 177 -14.77 10.66 0.09
CA PHE A 177 -14.49 12.06 -0.22
C PHE A 177 -14.59 12.90 1.05
N GLY A 178 -13.45 13.40 1.51
CA GLY A 178 -13.39 14.34 2.63
C GLY A 178 -14.21 15.59 2.35
N ARG A 179 -14.74 16.21 3.39
CA ARG A 179 -15.54 17.46 3.28
C ARG A 179 -14.71 18.71 2.98
N ASP A 180 -13.39 18.57 2.77
CA ASP A 180 -12.50 19.70 2.50
C ASP A 180 -12.73 20.21 1.07
N PRO A 181 -13.23 21.45 0.89
CA PRO A 181 -13.47 22.02 -0.43
C PRO A 181 -12.19 22.14 -1.28
N ALA A 182 -11.01 22.28 -0.67
CA ALA A 182 -9.75 22.33 -1.39
C ALA A 182 -9.38 20.96 -1.97
N VAL A 183 -9.57 19.88 -1.20
CA VAL A 183 -9.40 18.50 -1.68
C VAL A 183 -10.37 18.22 -2.82
N MET A 184 -11.66 18.55 -2.64
CA MET A 184 -12.68 18.36 -3.66
C MET A 184 -12.38 19.14 -4.93
N LYS A 185 -11.87 20.37 -4.82
CA LYS A 185 -11.43 21.17 -5.97
C LYS A 185 -10.23 20.56 -6.69
N LYS A 186 -9.28 19.95 -5.97
CA LYS A 186 -8.16 19.22 -6.61
C LYS A 186 -8.69 17.98 -7.34
N LEU A 187 -9.54 17.19 -6.70
CA LEU A 187 -10.08 15.95 -7.26
C LEU A 187 -11.07 16.18 -8.41
N SER A 188 -11.80 17.31 -8.43
CA SER A 188 -12.76 17.63 -9.49
C SER A 188 -12.10 17.81 -10.85
N SER A 189 -10.81 18.18 -10.91
CA SER A 189 -10.05 18.22 -12.16
C SER A 189 -9.93 16.85 -12.84
N PHE A 190 -10.20 15.77 -12.11
CA PHE A 190 -10.18 14.40 -12.60
C PHE A 190 -11.58 13.77 -12.74
N ALA A 191 -12.67 14.50 -12.47
CA ALA A 191 -14.00 13.90 -12.38
C ALA A 191 -14.48 13.23 -13.69
N GLN A 192 -14.03 13.70 -14.86
CA GLN A 192 -14.46 13.15 -16.14
C GLN A 192 -13.48 12.07 -16.65
N GLY A 193 -13.93 10.81 -16.65
CA GLY A 193 -13.21 9.71 -17.30
C GLY A 193 -12.10 9.06 -16.46
N TYR A 194 -11.95 9.42 -15.18
CA TYR A 194 -11.09 8.71 -14.23
C TYR A 194 -11.89 7.77 -13.31
N LEU A 195 -11.19 6.77 -12.81
CA LEU A 195 -11.64 5.73 -11.89
C LEU A 195 -11.04 5.97 -10.51
N PHE A 196 -11.91 6.02 -9.51
CA PHE A 196 -11.55 6.33 -8.14
C PHE A 196 -11.42 5.06 -7.31
N HIS A 197 -10.29 4.93 -6.61
CA HIS A 197 -9.92 3.81 -5.74
C HIS A 197 -9.70 4.32 -4.31
N PRO A 198 -10.77 4.36 -3.47
CA PRO A 198 -10.67 4.82 -2.09
C PRO A 198 -10.04 3.76 -1.17
N PRO A 199 -9.39 4.16 -0.06
CA PRO A 199 -8.60 3.26 0.77
C PRO A 199 -9.44 2.39 1.71
N GLY A 200 -10.74 2.69 1.89
CA GLY A 200 -11.62 1.93 2.77
C GLY A 200 -13.10 2.05 2.43
N GLY A 201 -13.89 1.18 3.05
CA GLY A 201 -15.32 1.02 2.81
C GLY A 201 -15.68 -0.39 2.35
N GLU A 202 -16.92 -0.82 2.62
CA GLU A 202 -17.42 -2.17 2.25
C GLU A 202 -17.75 -2.28 0.76
N GLU A 203 -18.02 -1.16 0.10
CA GLU A 203 -18.28 -1.13 -1.34
C GLU A 203 -16.98 -1.24 -2.12
N ARG A 204 -16.98 -2.14 -3.12
CA ARG A 204 -15.87 -2.29 -4.06
C ARG A 204 -15.60 -0.94 -4.74
N PRO A 205 -14.32 -0.55 -4.94
CA PRO A 205 -13.97 0.59 -5.78
C PRO A 205 -14.74 0.53 -7.10
N GLN A 206 -15.42 1.61 -7.47
CA GLN A 206 -16.25 1.63 -8.68
C GLN A 206 -15.36 1.52 -9.92
N THR A 207 -15.22 0.29 -10.44
CA THR A 207 -14.57 0.02 -11.72
C THR A 207 -15.57 0.34 -12.83
N SER A 208 -15.36 1.41 -13.61
CA SER A 208 -16.18 1.59 -14.82
C SER A 208 -15.84 0.49 -15.82
N ALA A 209 -16.88 -0.10 -16.39
CA ALA A 209 -16.92 -1.28 -17.23
C ALA A 209 -15.70 -1.55 -18.14
N THR A 210 -15.30 -2.84 -18.14
CA THR A 210 -14.40 -3.51 -19.09
C THR A 210 -12.90 -3.56 -18.75
N MET A 211 -12.54 -4.24 -17.66
CA MET A 211 -11.47 -5.26 -17.69
C MET A 211 -11.85 -6.40 -16.75
N ARG A 212 -12.13 -7.57 -17.33
CA ARG A 212 -12.33 -8.82 -16.59
C ARG A 212 -10.97 -9.30 -16.10
N THR A 213 -10.82 -9.38 -14.77
CA THR A 213 -10.23 -10.57 -14.14
C THR A 213 -11.12 -10.91 -12.96
N GLU A 214 -11.47 -12.19 -12.87
CA GLU A 214 -12.57 -12.74 -12.09
C GLU A 214 -12.49 -12.41 -10.59
N VAL A 215 -13.57 -11.81 -10.08
CA VAL A 215 -14.04 -12.18 -8.74
C VAL A 215 -14.94 -13.39 -8.98
N SER A 216 -14.36 -14.58 -9.09
CA SER A 216 -15.13 -15.79 -8.86
C SER A 216 -15.08 -16.05 -7.36
N SER A 217 -16.25 -16.26 -6.77
CA SER A 217 -16.46 -16.80 -5.43
C SER A 217 -15.34 -17.73 -4.94
N TRP A 218 -14.49 -17.26 -4.02
CA TRP A 218 -13.55 -18.13 -3.32
C TRP A 218 -13.90 -18.15 -1.85
N GLN A 219 -14.81 -19.08 -1.52
CA GLN A 219 -14.95 -19.61 -0.17
C GLN A 219 -13.56 -20.09 0.29
N HIS A 220 -13.23 -19.77 1.54
CA HIS A 220 -12.10 -20.26 2.31
C HIS A 220 -11.44 -21.53 1.72
N ILE A 221 -10.40 -21.36 0.92
CA ILE A 221 -9.37 -22.39 0.84
C ILE A 221 -8.49 -22.11 2.06
N PRO A 222 -8.50 -22.97 3.10
CA PRO A 222 -7.60 -22.79 4.23
C PRO A 222 -6.18 -22.95 3.69
N VAL A 223 -5.49 -21.83 3.50
CA VAL A 223 -4.05 -21.83 3.32
C VAL A 223 -3.49 -22.28 4.66
N THR A 224 -2.88 -23.46 4.68
CA THR A 224 -2.11 -23.90 5.84
C THR A 224 -1.04 -22.85 6.09
N PRO A 225 -0.97 -22.22 7.28
CA PRO A 225 0.07 -21.26 7.58
C PRO A 225 1.42 -21.90 7.25
N LYS A 226 2.16 -21.35 6.28
CA LYS A 226 3.53 -21.76 6.03
C LYS A 226 4.41 -21.18 7.14
N GLY A 227 4.29 -21.79 8.31
CA GLY A 227 5.08 -21.51 9.51
C GLY A 227 4.73 -20.20 10.19
N SER A 228 4.65 -20.24 11.52
CA SER A 228 5.17 -19.13 12.30
C SER A 228 6.67 -19.02 11.97
N ILE A 229 7.17 -17.82 11.75
CA ILE A 229 8.62 -17.60 11.78
C ILE A 229 9.03 -17.87 13.22
N SER A 230 9.65 -19.03 13.46
CA SER A 230 10.35 -19.30 14.72
C SER A 230 11.53 -18.34 14.81
N LEU A 231 11.57 -17.53 15.86
CA LEU A 231 12.50 -16.42 16.05
C LEU A 231 13.94 -16.83 16.41
N ASP A 232 14.28 -18.11 16.39
CA ASP A 232 15.63 -18.58 16.67
C ASP A 232 16.47 -18.74 15.40
N ARG A 233 16.91 -17.60 14.85
CA ARG A 233 18.18 -17.55 14.10
C ARG A 233 19.04 -16.45 14.68
N LYS A 234 19.95 -16.87 15.58
CA LYS A 234 21.07 -16.07 16.07
C LYS A 234 21.74 -15.37 14.89
N LEU A 235 21.85 -14.05 14.99
CA LEU A 235 22.76 -13.23 14.22
C LEU A 235 24.16 -13.85 14.29
N ALA A 236 24.67 -14.33 13.16
CA ALA A 236 26.10 -14.38 12.96
C ALA A 236 26.58 -12.93 12.79
N SER A 237 27.57 -12.61 13.61
CA SER A 237 28.43 -11.43 13.81
C SER A 237 28.31 -10.20 12.88
N PRO A 238 28.57 -8.99 13.43
CA PRO A 238 28.66 -7.76 12.65
C PRO A 238 29.98 -7.71 11.87
N ASP A 239 29.91 -7.55 10.55
CA ASP A 239 31.06 -7.09 9.78
C ASP A 239 31.33 -5.63 10.13
N VAL A 240 32.50 -5.44 10.73
CA VAL A 240 33.13 -4.16 11.04
C VAL A 240 33.48 -3.48 9.71
N TYR A 241 32.88 -2.32 9.44
CA TYR A 241 33.46 -1.38 8.47
C TYR A 241 34.63 -0.68 9.18
N GLU A 242 35.86 -1.10 8.90
CA GLU A 242 37.02 -0.25 9.12
C GLU A 242 36.99 0.89 8.10
N MET A 243 37.12 2.12 8.60
CA MET A 243 37.45 3.29 7.80
C MET A 243 38.97 3.35 7.69
N GLU A 244 39.48 3.23 6.46
CA GLU A 244 40.56 4.05 5.88
C GLU A 244 40.59 3.85 4.36
#